data_AF-A0A3D0P5M3-F1
#
_entry.id   AF-A0A3D0P5M3-F1
#
_cell.length_a   1.000
_cell.length_b   1.000
_cell.length_c   1.000
_cell.angle_alpha   90.00
_cell.angle_beta   90.00
_cell.angle_gamma   90.00
#
_symmetry.space_group_name_H-M   'P 1'
#
loop_
_entity.id
_entity.type
_entity.pdbx_description
1 polymer ?
#
loop_
_entity_poly.entity_id
_entity_poly.type
_entity_poly.pdbx_seq_one_letter_code
_entity_poly.pdbx_strand_id
1 'polypeptide(L)'
;MRKTVTLIALSLSVLLAGCSKDADVNAFINELDGATKEIVEKIDANPSSAGIDAAQKAFDARKPQLTEKWNNIKGAVGVQVSGDTKKKLEESVKNNMKALTEVSMRNMMKMAQDKEATIKFQRLMTEYGKTFQL
;
A
#
# COMPACT_ATOMS: atom_id res chain seq x y z
N MET A 1 10.59 -7.85 -61.59
CA MET A 1 9.51 -7.38 -60.68
C MET A 1 10.05 -7.45 -59.26
N ARG A 2 10.57 -6.32 -58.78
CA ARG A 2 11.11 -6.11 -57.43
C ARG A 2 10.27 -4.97 -56.84
N LYS A 3 10.05 -4.97 -55.51
CA LYS A 3 9.48 -3.91 -54.66
C LYS A 3 8.07 -4.20 -54.09
N THR A 4 7.95 -5.20 -53.22
CA THR A 4 6.82 -5.30 -52.26
C THR A 4 7.28 -6.02 -50.98
N VAL A 5 8.47 -5.67 -50.46
CA VAL A 5 8.97 -6.22 -49.18
C VAL A 5 9.53 -5.08 -48.34
N THR A 6 8.71 -4.09 -47.96
CA THR A 6 9.10 -3.09 -46.95
C THR A 6 7.90 -2.25 -46.48
N LEU A 7 6.92 -2.81 -45.75
CA LEU A 7 5.88 -1.97 -45.12
C LEU A 7 5.14 -2.63 -43.94
N ILE A 8 5.80 -3.54 -43.20
CA ILE A 8 5.25 -4.16 -41.97
C ILE A 8 6.08 -3.80 -40.72
N ALA A 9 7.08 -2.91 -40.84
CA ALA A 9 8.03 -2.62 -39.77
C ALA A 9 7.77 -1.32 -38.97
N LEU A 10 6.68 -0.59 -39.24
CA LEU A 10 6.50 0.77 -38.69
C LEU A 10 5.13 1.04 -38.01
N SER A 11 4.38 -0.01 -37.65
CA SER A 11 3.12 0.15 -36.88
C SER A 11 3.17 -0.43 -35.47
N LEU A 12 4.31 -1.00 -35.04
CA LEU A 12 4.46 -1.58 -33.69
C LEU A 12 5.09 -0.63 -32.66
N SER A 13 5.43 0.61 -33.02
CA SER A 13 6.02 1.58 -32.10
C SER A 13 5.01 2.41 -31.31
N VAL A 14 3.71 2.35 -31.66
CA VAL A 14 2.65 3.13 -30.98
C VAL A 14 1.86 2.31 -29.96
N LEU A 15 2.03 0.98 -29.92
CA LEU A 15 1.49 0.13 -28.84
C LEU A 15 2.39 0.11 -27.59
N LEU A 16 3.58 0.72 -27.64
CA LEU A 16 4.49 0.87 -26.50
C LEU A 16 4.26 2.17 -25.71
N ALA A 17 3.38 3.05 -26.17
CA ALA A 17 2.69 4.01 -25.29
C ALA A 17 1.63 3.24 -24.49
N GLY A 18 2.08 2.22 -23.73
CA GLY A 18 1.23 1.46 -22.83
C GLY A 18 0.53 2.44 -21.90
N CYS A 19 -0.79 2.29 -21.79
CA CYS A 19 -1.61 3.02 -20.83
C CYS A 19 -0.87 3.05 -19.50
N SER A 20 -0.52 4.24 -19.00
CA SER A 20 0.29 4.32 -17.78
C SER A 20 -0.43 3.58 -16.66
N LYS A 21 0.34 2.91 -15.79
CA LYS A 21 -0.22 2.25 -14.60
C LYS A 21 -0.65 3.26 -13.52
N ASP A 22 -0.74 4.54 -13.85
CA ASP A 22 -1.05 5.61 -12.90
C ASP A 22 -2.40 5.37 -12.23
N ALA A 23 -3.43 4.93 -12.96
CA ALA A 23 -4.74 4.65 -12.40
C ALA A 23 -4.70 3.50 -11.38
N ASP A 24 -4.01 2.41 -11.70
CA ASP A 24 -3.85 1.24 -10.82
C ASP A 24 -3.09 1.61 -9.55
N VAL A 25 -2.01 2.39 -9.67
CA VAL A 25 -1.23 2.85 -8.51
C VAL A 25 -2.03 3.82 -7.66
N ASN A 26 -2.76 4.76 -8.26
CA ASN A 26 -3.63 5.67 -7.51
C ASN A 26 -4.75 4.92 -6.77
N ALA A 27 -5.33 3.88 -7.37
CA ALA A 27 -6.31 3.04 -6.70
C ALA A 27 -5.69 2.29 -5.51
N PHE A 28 -4.49 1.74 -5.68
CA PHE A 28 -3.74 1.12 -4.57
C PHE A 28 -3.45 2.10 -3.44
N ILE A 29 -2.97 3.32 -3.75
CA ILE A 29 -2.71 4.38 -2.75
C ILE A 29 -3.97 4.65 -1.93
N ASN A 30 -5.11 4.88 -2.59
CA ASN A 30 -6.36 5.19 -1.90
C ASN A 30 -6.82 4.05 -0.98
N GLU A 31 -6.68 2.81 -1.42
CA GLU A 31 -7.05 1.63 -0.62
C GLU A 31 -6.09 1.42 0.56
N LEU A 32 -4.79 1.64 0.37
CA LEU A 32 -3.77 1.55 1.41
C LEU A 32 -3.96 2.63 2.48
N ASP A 33 -4.17 3.87 2.05
CA ASP A 33 -4.44 5.01 2.94
C ASP A 33 -5.72 4.76 3.75
N GLY A 34 -6.78 4.27 3.08
CA GLY A 34 -8.03 3.91 3.72
C GLY A 34 -7.88 2.79 4.76
N ALA A 35 -7.14 1.72 4.42
CA ALA A 35 -6.86 0.63 5.35
C ALA A 35 -6.05 1.11 6.56
N THR A 36 -5.04 1.95 6.33
CA THR A 36 -4.21 2.51 7.41
C THR A 36 -5.01 3.41 8.34
N LYS A 37 -5.87 4.27 7.77
CA LYS A 37 -6.77 5.12 8.54
C LYS A 37 -7.68 4.28 9.44
N GLU A 38 -8.27 3.20 8.92
CA GLU A 38 -9.13 2.31 9.70
C GLU A 38 -8.35 1.64 10.86
N ILE A 39 -7.11 1.20 10.63
CA ILE A 39 -6.24 0.68 11.70
C ILE A 39 -6.05 1.74 12.79
N VAL A 40 -5.64 2.95 12.41
CA VAL A 40 -5.40 4.06 13.34
C VAL A 40 -6.66 4.38 14.16
N GLU A 41 -7.82 4.47 13.51
CA GLU A 41 -9.10 4.74 14.19
C GLU A 41 -9.47 3.65 15.20
N LYS A 42 -9.25 2.37 14.89
CA LYS A 42 -9.52 1.27 15.83
C LYS A 42 -8.61 1.31 17.06
N ILE A 43 -7.33 1.61 16.85
CA ILE A 43 -6.35 1.70 17.96
C ILE A 43 -6.64 2.91 18.84
N ASP A 44 -6.96 4.06 18.23
CA ASP A 44 -7.22 5.29 18.99
C ASP A 44 -8.53 5.21 19.78
N ALA A 45 -9.56 4.57 19.21
CA ALA A 45 -10.83 4.33 19.89
C ALA A 45 -10.70 3.33 21.05
N ASN A 46 -9.84 2.32 20.93
CA ASN A 46 -9.61 1.31 21.97
C ASN A 46 -8.13 0.90 22.04
N PRO A 47 -7.29 1.63 22.78
CA PRO A 47 -5.85 1.36 22.88
C PRO A 47 -5.53 0.23 23.85
N SER A 48 -6.14 -0.94 23.62
CA SER A 48 -5.97 -2.19 24.35
C SER A 48 -5.80 -3.36 23.37
N SER A 49 -5.46 -4.53 23.88
CA SER A 49 -5.34 -5.78 23.14
C SER A 49 -6.56 -6.05 22.24
N ALA A 50 -7.77 -5.76 22.72
CA ALA A 50 -9.00 -5.94 21.96
C ALA A 50 -9.14 -4.95 20.78
N GLY A 51 -8.69 -3.69 20.94
CA GLY A 51 -8.71 -2.74 19.83
C GLY A 51 -7.60 -3.00 18.82
N ILE A 52 -6.44 -3.51 19.25
CA ILE A 52 -5.42 -4.01 18.33
C ILE A 52 -5.94 -5.22 17.55
N ASP A 53 -6.66 -6.16 18.19
CA ASP A 53 -7.28 -7.29 17.48
C ASP A 53 -8.32 -6.81 16.44
N ALA A 54 -9.10 -5.79 16.80
CA ALA A 54 -10.05 -5.19 15.86
C ALA A 54 -9.34 -4.52 14.67
N ALA A 55 -8.23 -3.84 14.92
CA ALA A 55 -7.40 -3.22 13.88
C ALA A 55 -6.75 -4.28 12.98
N GLN A 56 -6.21 -5.36 13.56
CA GLN A 56 -5.67 -6.50 12.84
C GLN A 56 -6.72 -7.15 11.94
N LYS A 57 -7.93 -7.39 12.47
CA LYS A 57 -9.04 -7.96 11.68
C LYS A 57 -9.44 -7.06 10.52
N ALA A 58 -9.45 -5.75 10.72
CA ALA A 58 -9.72 -4.78 9.65
C ALA A 58 -8.64 -4.83 8.57
N PHE A 59 -7.37 -4.91 8.96
CA PHE A 59 -6.27 -5.07 8.02
C PHE A 59 -6.35 -6.39 7.26
N ASP A 60 -6.55 -7.52 7.96
CA ASP A 60 -6.64 -8.85 7.36
C ASP A 60 -7.79 -8.98 6.35
N ALA A 61 -8.90 -8.28 6.55
CA ALA A 61 -10.00 -8.24 5.59
C ALA A 61 -9.61 -7.58 4.26
N ARG A 62 -8.70 -6.59 4.29
CA ARG A 62 -8.24 -5.85 3.11
C ARG A 62 -6.94 -6.42 2.53
N LYS A 63 -6.16 -7.14 3.34
CA LYS A 63 -4.83 -7.66 3.01
C LYS A 63 -4.78 -8.45 1.70
N PRO A 64 -5.71 -9.37 1.38
CA PRO A 64 -5.67 -10.11 0.12
C PRO A 64 -5.75 -9.19 -1.11
N GLN A 65 -6.71 -8.26 -1.12
CA GLN A 65 -6.91 -7.30 -2.20
C GLN A 65 -5.72 -6.35 -2.35
N LEU A 66 -5.19 -5.83 -1.24
CA LEU A 66 -4.03 -4.96 -1.25
C LEU A 66 -2.77 -5.67 -1.75
N THR A 67 -2.58 -6.93 -1.34
CA THR A 67 -1.45 -7.77 -1.79
C THR A 67 -1.52 -8.04 -3.29
N GLU A 68 -2.71 -8.37 -3.79
CA GLU A 68 -2.93 -8.57 -5.23
C GLU A 68 -2.62 -7.30 -6.03
N LYS A 69 -3.17 -6.15 -5.62
CA LYS A 69 -2.91 -4.86 -6.27
C LYS A 69 -1.43 -4.49 -6.24
N TRP A 70 -0.77 -4.66 -5.09
CA TRP A 70 0.66 -4.41 -4.95
C TRP A 70 1.47 -5.29 -5.92
N ASN A 71 1.19 -6.59 -5.98
CA ASN A 71 1.88 -7.50 -6.88
C ASN A 71 1.67 -7.13 -8.36
N ASN A 72 0.50 -6.60 -8.71
CA ASN A 72 0.17 -6.17 -10.07
C ASN A 72 0.85 -4.85 -10.49
N ILE A 73 1.27 -4.02 -9.54
CA ILE A 73 1.86 -2.69 -9.83
C ILE A 73 3.35 -2.59 -9.50
N LYS A 74 3.89 -3.38 -8.55
CA LYS A 74 5.25 -3.18 -8.01
C LYS A 74 6.36 -3.17 -9.07
N GLY A 75 6.24 -4.01 -10.11
CA GLY A 75 7.19 -4.04 -11.23
C GLY A 75 7.04 -2.88 -12.21
N ALA A 76 5.87 -2.24 -12.24
CA ALA A 76 5.54 -1.12 -13.12
C ALA A 76 5.92 0.25 -12.53
N VAL A 77 6.01 0.37 -11.19
CA VAL A 77 6.29 1.65 -10.49
C VAL A 77 7.55 2.36 -11.01
N GLY A 78 8.59 1.60 -11.39
CA GLY A 78 9.85 2.17 -11.87
C GLY A 78 9.90 2.50 -13.37
N VAL A 79 8.96 2.03 -14.18
CA VAL A 79 9.09 2.00 -15.65
C VAL A 79 7.85 2.41 -16.43
N GLN A 80 6.66 2.32 -15.83
CA GLN A 80 5.35 2.49 -16.48
C GLN A 80 4.41 3.43 -15.69
N VAL A 81 4.96 4.17 -14.73
CA VAL A 81 4.23 5.09 -13.85
C VAL A 81 4.87 6.47 -13.96
N SER A 82 4.05 7.52 -13.95
CA SER A 82 4.55 8.90 -13.99
C SER A 82 5.36 9.25 -12.73
N GLY A 83 6.24 10.26 -12.86
CA GLY A 83 6.99 10.78 -11.71
C GLY A 83 6.09 11.26 -10.57
N ASP A 84 4.97 11.90 -10.92
CA ASP A 84 4.00 12.40 -9.94
C ASP A 84 3.31 11.25 -9.18
N THR A 85 2.85 10.21 -9.88
CA THR A 85 2.22 9.05 -9.22
C THR A 85 3.23 8.28 -8.38
N LYS A 86 4.49 8.13 -8.85
CA LYS A 86 5.55 7.51 -8.06
C LYS A 86 5.81 8.29 -6.77
N LYS A 87 5.94 9.62 -6.85
CA LYS A 87 6.12 10.48 -5.68
C LYS A 87 4.93 10.37 -4.72
N LYS A 88 3.70 10.35 -5.25
CA LYS A 88 2.49 10.17 -4.45
C LYS A 88 2.47 8.82 -3.72
N LEU A 89 2.92 7.75 -4.37
CA LEU A 89 3.07 6.43 -3.73
C LEU A 89 4.08 6.47 -2.58
N GLU A 90 5.26 7.06 -2.81
CA GLU A 90 6.30 7.21 -1.79
C GLU A 90 5.79 8.03 -0.58
N GLU A 91 5.09 9.13 -0.85
CA GLU A 91 4.48 9.99 0.18
C GLU A 91 3.38 9.25 0.95
N SER A 92 2.50 8.51 0.26
CA SER A 92 1.45 7.70 0.88
C SER A 92 2.05 6.67 1.84
N VAL A 93 3.03 5.88 1.39
CA VAL A 93 3.72 4.89 2.24
C VAL A 93 4.34 5.56 3.47
N LYS A 94 5.07 6.67 3.27
CA LYS A 94 5.69 7.42 4.36
C LYS A 94 4.66 7.95 5.36
N ASN A 95 3.57 8.54 4.86
CA ASN A 95 2.52 9.12 5.70
C ASN A 95 1.76 8.04 6.47
N ASN A 96 1.49 6.89 5.85
CA ASN A 96 0.87 5.75 6.51
C ASN A 96 1.74 5.21 7.64
N MET A 97 3.05 5.09 7.40
CA MET A 97 3.97 4.63 8.45
C MET A 97 4.13 5.64 9.58
N LYS A 98 4.14 6.93 9.25
CA LYS A 98 4.09 7.99 10.24
C LYS A 98 2.82 7.93 11.07
N ALA A 99 1.64 7.78 10.46
CA ALA A 99 0.37 7.71 11.17
C ALA A 99 0.31 6.51 12.14
N LEU A 100 0.79 5.35 11.71
CA LEU A 100 0.87 4.16 12.56
C LEU A 100 1.86 4.35 13.74
N THR A 101 2.98 5.04 13.50
CA THR A 101 3.92 5.40 14.58
C THR A 101 3.29 6.40 15.56
N GLU A 102 2.62 7.43 15.04
CA GLU A 102 1.98 8.47 15.85
C GLU A 102 0.85 7.92 16.72
N VAL A 103 0.01 7.02 16.20
CA VAL A 103 -1.04 6.40 17.02
C VAL A 103 -0.44 5.52 18.12
N SER A 104 0.67 4.84 17.85
CA SER A 104 1.41 4.09 18.85
C SER A 104 1.96 5.00 19.95
N MET A 105 2.58 6.12 19.58
CA MET A 105 3.14 7.06 20.56
C MET A 105 2.04 7.71 21.40
N ARG A 106 0.95 8.16 20.77
CA ARG A 106 -0.19 8.80 21.43
C ARG A 106 -0.84 7.90 22.46
N ASN A 107 -0.89 6.59 22.18
CA ASN A 107 -1.56 5.61 23.03
C ASN A 107 -0.59 4.72 23.84
N MET A 108 0.72 4.99 23.79
CA MET A 108 1.74 4.14 24.40
C MET A 108 1.49 3.86 25.88
N MET A 109 1.17 4.90 26.66
CA MET A 109 0.91 4.73 28.10
C MET A 109 -0.34 3.88 28.39
N LYS A 110 -1.36 3.97 27.54
CA LYS A 110 -2.59 3.16 27.67
C LYS A 110 -2.34 1.72 27.26
N MET A 111 -1.65 1.52 26.14
CA MET A 111 -1.24 0.19 25.69
C MET A 111 -0.29 -0.49 26.67
N ALA A 112 0.59 0.26 27.36
CA ALA A 112 1.51 -0.31 28.34
C ALA A 112 0.81 -0.88 29.59
N GLN A 113 -0.42 -0.45 29.88
CA GLN A 113 -1.23 -1.01 30.96
C GLN A 113 -1.79 -2.40 30.60
N ASP A 114 -1.85 -2.72 29.30
CA ASP A 114 -2.25 -4.01 28.77
C ASP A 114 -1.02 -4.74 28.21
N LYS A 115 -0.55 -5.75 28.95
CA LYS A 115 0.69 -6.48 28.62
C LYS A 115 0.69 -7.07 27.20
N GLU A 116 -0.47 -7.38 26.63
CA GLU A 116 -0.60 -7.97 25.31
C GLU A 116 -0.70 -6.92 24.19
N ALA A 117 -1.18 -5.71 24.49
CA ALA A 117 -1.44 -4.68 23.48
C ALA A 117 -0.17 -4.32 22.69
N THR A 118 0.94 -4.10 23.39
CA THR A 118 2.23 -3.75 22.74
C THR A 118 2.74 -4.87 21.84
N ILE A 119 2.65 -6.13 22.29
CA ILE A 119 3.10 -7.31 21.52
C ILE A 119 2.26 -7.47 20.26
N LYS A 120 0.93 -7.35 20.39
CA LYS A 120 0.01 -7.42 19.25
C LYS A 120 0.23 -6.29 18.26
N PHE A 121 0.47 -5.07 18.75
CA PHE A 121 0.74 -3.93 17.89
C PHE A 121 2.04 -4.13 17.09
N GLN A 122 3.12 -4.61 17.73
CA GLN A 122 4.36 -4.95 17.04
C GLN A 122 4.16 -6.02 15.95
N ARG A 123 3.32 -7.03 16.23
CA ARG A 123 2.96 -8.05 15.22
C ARG A 123 2.22 -7.43 14.04
N LEU A 124 1.19 -6.62 14.29
CA LEU A 124 0.45 -5.90 13.26
C LEU A 124 1.40 -5.07 12.38
N MET A 125 2.33 -4.31 12.97
CA MET A 125 3.31 -3.51 12.24
C MET A 125 4.26 -4.37 11.40
N THR A 126 4.69 -5.51 11.93
CA THR A 126 5.53 -6.47 11.21
C THR A 126 4.79 -7.06 10.00
N GLU A 127 3.53 -7.44 10.17
CA GLU A 127 2.71 -7.98 9.09
C GLU A 127 2.39 -6.92 8.03
N TYR A 128 2.11 -5.68 8.45
CA TYR A 128 1.90 -4.55 7.56
C TYR A 128 3.11 -4.32 6.65
N GLY A 129 4.33 -4.22 7.21
CA GLY A 129 5.56 -4.06 6.43
C GLY A 129 5.84 -5.25 5.50
N LYS A 130 5.69 -6.48 6.01
CA LYS A 130 5.91 -7.72 5.23
C LYS A 130 4.97 -7.85 4.04
N THR A 131 3.72 -7.40 4.16
CA THR A 131 2.71 -7.49 3.09
C THR A 131 3.19 -6.82 1.81
N PHE A 132 3.91 -5.72 1.94
CA PHE A 132 4.33 -4.89 0.81
C PHE A 132 5.84 -4.97 0.54
N GLN A 133 6.60 -5.70 1.38
CA GLN A 133 8.07 -5.73 1.34
C GLN A 133 8.67 -4.31 1.45
N LEU A 134 8.03 -3.47 2.26
CA LEU A 134 8.46 -2.09 2.55
C LEU A 134 9.64 -2.07 3.54
#